data_AF-Q70JS1-F1
#
_entry.id   AF-Q70JS1-F1
#
_cell.length_a   1.000
_cell.length_b   1.000
_cell.length_c   1.000
_cell.angle_alpha   90.00
_cell.angle_beta   90.00
_cell.angle_gamma   90.00
#
_symmetry.space_group_name_H-M   'P 1'
#
loop_
_entity.id
_entity.type
_entity.pdbx_description
1 polymer ?
#
loop_
_entity_poly.entity_id
_entity_poly.type
_entity_poly.pdbx_seq_one_letter_code
_entity_poly.pdbx_strand_id
1 'polypeptide(L)'
;SAGGLVCLLDLSHRNFYICNPLTQSLKEIPPRSVQAWSRVSVGMVLNGRTSNEGCKVMWLRNDGNHEVYDSVQNMWSQPGAFPPSIKLPLALNFRSQPVAVGSTLYFMCSEPEGVLSYDVSTGIWIHFIIPLPLHLTDHTLAEFQGKIMLVGLLCKNAATCVCIWELQKMTLLWKEVDRMPNIWCLEFYGKHMRMTLP
;
A
#
# COMPACT_ATOMS: atom_id res chain seq x y z
N SER A 1 8.16 -6.50 2.97
CA SER A 1 7.31 -7.72 2.89
C SER A 1 7.03 -8.30 4.27
N ALA A 2 5.82 -8.83 4.53
CA ALA A 2 5.42 -9.44 5.81
C ALA A 2 5.69 -10.96 5.89
N GLY A 3 6.79 -11.41 5.29
CA GLY A 3 7.22 -12.83 5.34
C GLY A 3 6.27 -13.83 4.70
N GLY A 4 5.43 -13.41 3.75
CA GLY A 4 4.46 -14.28 3.07
C GLY A 4 3.10 -14.39 3.76
N LEU A 5 2.91 -13.77 4.92
CA LEU A 5 1.60 -13.63 5.55
C LEU A 5 0.75 -12.60 4.78
N VAL A 6 -0.57 -12.78 4.80
CA VAL A 6 -1.55 -11.86 4.21
C VAL A 6 -2.57 -11.45 5.27
N CYS A 7 -2.92 -10.16 5.32
CA CYS A 7 -4.06 -9.69 6.09
C CYS A 7 -5.28 -9.54 5.17
N LEU A 8 -6.38 -10.19 5.53
CA LEU A 8 -7.64 -10.16 4.81
C LEU A 8 -8.69 -9.42 5.64
N LEU A 9 -9.61 -8.75 4.95
CA LEU A 9 -10.79 -8.14 5.55
C LEU A 9 -12.04 -8.79 4.99
N ASP A 10 -13.06 -8.89 5.83
CA ASP A 10 -14.39 -9.27 5.37
C ASP A 10 -15.04 -8.15 4.54
N LEU A 11 -16.15 -8.47 3.86
CA LEU A 11 -16.91 -7.52 3.05
C LEU A 11 -17.41 -6.30 3.86
N SER A 12 -17.61 -6.48 5.16
CA SER A 12 -18.06 -5.41 6.05
C SER A 12 -16.93 -4.52 6.56
N HIS A 13 -15.66 -4.87 6.28
CA HIS A 13 -14.46 -4.22 6.82
C HIS A 13 -14.46 -4.13 8.35
N ARG A 14 -15.04 -5.12 9.03
CA ARG A 14 -15.11 -5.20 10.51
C ARG A 14 -14.15 -6.21 11.06
N ASN A 15 -14.06 -7.35 10.39
CA ASN A 15 -13.28 -8.48 10.85
C ASN A 15 -12.01 -8.58 10.00
N PHE A 16 -10.93 -8.87 10.69
CA PHE A 16 -9.61 -8.96 10.12
C PHE A 16 -9.10 -10.38 10.34
N TYR A 17 -8.42 -10.92 9.33
CA TYR A 17 -7.87 -12.26 9.37
C TYR A 17 -6.41 -12.21 8.96
N ILE A 18 -5.57 -12.90 9.72
CA ILE A 18 -4.20 -13.19 9.32
C ILE A 18 -4.20 -14.57 8.67
N CYS A 19 -3.80 -14.62 7.41
CA CYS A 19 -3.73 -15.82 6.61
C CYS A 19 -2.27 -16.15 6.29
N ASN A 20 -1.90 -17.42 6.49
CA ASN A 20 -0.71 -17.99 5.87
C ASN A 20 -1.17 -18.95 4.77
N PRO A 21 -1.09 -18.55 3.48
CA PRO A 21 -1.55 -19.38 2.38
C PRO A 21 -0.71 -20.65 2.19
N LEU A 22 0.56 -20.63 2.61
CA LEU A 22 1.46 -21.79 2.48
C LEU A 22 1.12 -22.89 3.48
N THR A 23 0.75 -22.52 4.70
CA THR A 23 0.33 -23.49 5.74
C THR A 23 -1.17 -23.63 5.85
N GLN A 24 -1.93 -22.96 4.98
CA GLN A 24 -3.41 -22.93 4.97
C GLN A 24 -4.02 -22.56 6.32
N SER A 25 -3.33 -21.73 7.10
CA SER A 25 -3.82 -21.31 8.43
C SER A 25 -4.49 -19.95 8.34
N LEU A 26 -5.67 -19.84 8.92
CA LEU A 26 -6.43 -18.59 9.02
C LEU A 26 -6.71 -18.30 10.49
N LYS A 27 -6.36 -17.11 10.95
CA LYS A 27 -6.63 -16.64 12.31
C LYS A 27 -7.41 -15.34 12.24
N GLU A 28 -8.61 -15.33 12.82
CA GLU A 28 -9.33 -14.10 13.09
C GLU A 28 -8.66 -13.34 14.23
N ILE A 29 -8.46 -12.03 14.06
CA ILE A 29 -7.93 -11.17 15.11
C ILE A 29 -9.09 -10.49 15.86
N PRO A 30 -8.88 -10.08 17.12
CA PRO A 30 -9.94 -9.44 17.91
C PRO A 30 -10.57 -8.25 17.18
N PRO A 31 -11.87 -7.98 17.38
CA PRO A 31 -12.51 -6.82 16.79
C PRO A 31 -11.84 -5.53 17.29
N ARG A 32 -11.71 -4.56 16.38
CA ARG A 32 -11.21 -3.21 16.66
C ARG A 32 -12.16 -2.42 17.56
N SER A 33 -11.65 -1.35 18.19
CA SER A 33 -12.46 -0.50 19.07
C SER A 33 -13.57 0.25 18.31
N VAL A 34 -13.31 0.63 17.06
CA VAL A 34 -14.24 1.38 16.21
C VAL A 34 -14.92 0.48 15.17
N GLN A 35 -16.19 0.15 15.38
CA GLN A 35 -16.98 -0.74 14.50
C GLN A 35 -17.77 0.00 13.39
N ALA A 36 -17.29 1.15 12.92
CA ALA A 36 -17.98 1.94 11.90
C ALA A 36 -17.81 1.34 10.48
N TRP A 37 -18.90 1.34 9.70
CA TRP A 37 -18.87 1.03 8.26
C TRP A 37 -18.01 2.08 7.54
N SER A 38 -16.75 1.77 7.30
CA SER A 38 -15.87 2.67 6.59
C SER A 38 -14.74 1.87 5.95
N ARG A 39 -14.42 2.25 4.71
CA ARG A 39 -13.28 1.68 3.99
C ARG A 39 -12.00 2.09 4.75
N VAL A 40 -11.16 1.10 5.02
CA VAL A 40 -9.86 1.30 5.67
C VAL A 40 -8.75 0.78 4.78
N SER A 41 -7.58 1.39 4.93
CA SER A 41 -6.34 0.88 4.37
C SER A 41 -5.66 0.02 5.44
N VAL A 42 -5.10 -1.12 5.04
CA VAL A 42 -4.54 -2.09 5.98
C VAL A 42 -3.13 -2.46 5.58
N GLY A 43 -2.21 -2.28 6.52
CA GLY A 43 -0.81 -2.66 6.38
C GLY A 43 -0.46 -3.74 7.40
N MET A 44 0.56 -4.54 7.08
CA MET A 44 1.08 -5.55 7.99
C MET A 44 2.60 -5.52 7.99
N VAL A 45 3.19 -5.62 9.18
CA VAL A 45 4.63 -5.75 9.37
C VAL A 45 4.94 -6.98 10.22
N LEU A 46 6.16 -7.51 10.11
CA LEU A 46 6.66 -8.50 11.05
C LEU A 46 7.29 -7.80 12.27
N ASN A 47 7.19 -8.40 13.44
CA ASN A 47 7.88 -7.92 14.64
C ASN A 47 9.40 -8.14 14.55
N GLY A 48 9.81 -9.21 13.87
CA GLY A 48 11.21 -9.53 13.62
C GLY A 48 11.46 -9.91 12.15
N ARG A 49 12.43 -10.78 11.92
CA ARG A 49 12.80 -11.23 10.57
C ARG A 49 12.01 -12.46 10.11
N THR A 50 11.37 -13.16 11.04
CA THR A 50 10.64 -14.41 10.76
C THR A 50 9.18 -14.30 11.14
N SER A 51 8.32 -15.10 10.50
CA SER A 51 6.88 -15.17 10.82
C SER A 51 6.60 -15.65 12.25
N ASN A 52 7.55 -16.36 12.86
CA ASN A 52 7.41 -16.94 14.20
C ASN A 52 7.55 -15.90 15.33
N GLU A 53 8.15 -14.74 15.03
CA GLU A 53 8.31 -13.64 15.99
C GLU A 53 7.04 -12.79 16.12
N GLY A 54 5.99 -13.16 15.39
CA GLY A 54 4.73 -12.44 15.32
C GLY A 54 4.74 -11.33 14.28
N CYS A 55 3.56 -10.77 14.08
CA CYS A 55 3.29 -9.65 13.20
C CYS A 55 2.45 -8.58 13.90
N LYS A 56 2.45 -7.40 13.29
CA LYS A 56 1.53 -6.32 13.61
C LYS A 56 0.68 -5.99 12.40
N VAL A 57 -0.62 -5.85 12.63
CA VAL A 57 -1.60 -5.42 11.63
C VAL A 57 -2.07 -4.03 12.00
N MET A 58 -2.02 -3.11 11.05
CA MET A 58 -2.46 -1.74 11.25
C MET A 58 -3.56 -1.40 10.27
N TRP A 59 -4.60 -0.71 10.74
CA TRP A 59 -5.60 -0.11 9.88
C TRP A 59 -5.54 1.41 9.98
N LEU A 60 -5.84 2.08 8.87
CA LEU A 60 -5.92 3.53 8.76
C LEU A 60 -7.19 3.94 8.03
N ARG A 61 -7.87 4.94 8.55
CA ARG A 61 -9.04 5.58 7.94
C ARG A 61 -8.69 6.98 7.43
N ASN A 62 -9.54 7.51 6.55
CA ASN A 62 -9.37 8.84 5.97
C ASN A 62 -9.45 9.98 7.00
N ASP A 63 -10.08 9.79 8.16
CA ASP A 63 -10.10 10.79 9.24
C ASP A 63 -8.89 10.69 10.18
N GLY A 64 -7.87 9.91 9.83
CA GLY A 64 -6.65 9.74 10.63
C GLY A 64 -6.78 8.74 11.78
N ASN A 65 -7.97 8.18 12.01
CA ASN A 65 -8.13 7.11 12.98
C ASN A 65 -7.37 5.87 12.54
N HIS A 66 -6.65 5.28 13.49
CA HIS A 66 -5.82 4.12 13.26
C HIS A 66 -5.65 3.33 14.55
N GLU A 67 -5.38 2.03 14.42
CA GLU A 67 -4.91 1.20 15.51
C GLU A 67 -3.93 0.17 14.95
N VAL A 68 -3.10 -0.37 15.84
CA VAL A 68 -2.14 -1.43 15.57
C VAL A 68 -2.46 -2.61 16.47
N TYR A 69 -2.80 -3.74 15.87
CA TYR A 69 -2.91 -5.03 16.52
C TYR A 69 -1.52 -5.66 16.62
N ASP A 70 -1.13 -6.09 17.81
CA ASP A 70 0.05 -6.90 18.04
C ASP A 70 -0.36 -8.36 18.26
N SER A 71 0.10 -9.26 17.38
CA SER A 71 -0.23 -10.69 17.46
C SER A 71 0.37 -11.42 18.66
N VAL A 72 1.46 -10.90 19.26
CA VAL A 72 2.11 -11.48 20.43
C VAL A 72 1.33 -11.13 21.70
N GLN A 73 0.91 -9.86 21.81
CA GLN A 73 0.09 -9.41 22.93
C GLN A 73 -1.39 -9.75 22.74
N ASN A 74 -1.79 -10.08 21.50
CA ASN A 74 -3.17 -10.30 21.09
C ASN A 74 -4.09 -9.12 21.43
N MET A 75 -3.60 -7.89 21.23
CA MET A 75 -4.30 -6.66 21.62
C MET A 75 -4.15 -5.56 20.58
N TRP A 76 -5.16 -4.70 20.50
CA TRP A 76 -5.09 -3.43 19.79
C TRP A 76 -4.47 -2.36 20.66
N SER A 77 -3.71 -1.48 20.04
CA SER A 77 -3.12 -0.30 20.65
C SER A 77 -3.11 0.84 19.64
N GLN A 78 -2.86 2.07 20.09
CA GLN A 78 -2.68 3.21 19.20
C GLN A 78 -1.33 3.88 19.49
N PRO A 79 -0.23 3.37 18.91
CA PRO A 79 1.10 3.96 19.10
C PRO A 79 1.20 5.31 18.40
N GLY A 80 1.36 6.38 19.18
CA GLY A 80 1.47 7.74 18.66
C GLY A 80 0.12 8.38 18.33
N ALA A 81 0.15 9.71 18.17
CA ALA A 81 -0.99 10.49 17.76
C ALA A 81 -0.88 10.85 16.27
N PHE A 82 -2.01 10.97 15.59
CA PHE A 82 -2.01 11.47 14.22
C PHE A 82 -1.61 12.97 14.24
N PRO A 83 -0.58 13.38 13.47
CA PRO A 83 -0.04 14.72 13.60
C PRO A 83 -0.99 15.78 13.02
N PRO A 84 -1.21 16.91 13.71
CA PRO A 84 -2.13 17.95 13.25
C PRO A 84 -1.65 18.70 11.99
N SER A 85 -0.38 18.55 11.62
CA SER A 85 0.20 19.13 10.40
C SER A 85 -0.26 18.42 9.13
N ILE A 86 -0.79 17.19 9.23
CA ILE A 86 -1.33 16.45 8.08
C ILE A 86 -2.83 16.75 7.99
N LYS A 87 -3.24 17.36 6.88
CA LYS A 87 -4.64 17.75 6.65
C LYS A 87 -5.53 16.51 6.52
N LEU A 88 -6.72 16.60 7.13
CA LEU A 88 -7.78 15.62 7.05
C LEU A 88 -8.99 16.19 6.28
N PRO A 89 -9.81 15.35 5.61
CA PRO A 89 -9.63 13.91 5.45
C PRO A 89 -8.49 13.57 4.47
N LEU A 90 -7.80 12.45 4.72
CA LEU A 90 -6.80 11.88 3.82
C LEU A 90 -7.45 11.40 2.53
N ALA A 91 -6.89 11.81 1.40
CA ALA A 91 -7.19 11.24 0.10
C ALA A 91 -6.39 9.94 -0.14
N LEU A 92 -6.70 8.89 0.62
CA LEU A 92 -6.04 7.58 0.48
C LEU A 92 -6.40 6.93 -0.86
N ASN A 93 -5.38 6.47 -1.61
CA ASN A 93 -5.61 5.62 -2.77
C ASN A 93 -5.85 4.17 -2.32
N PHE A 94 -7.10 3.83 -2.01
CA PHE A 94 -7.48 2.48 -1.59
C PHE A 94 -7.39 1.40 -2.69
N ARG A 95 -7.01 1.76 -3.93
CA ARG A 95 -6.64 0.77 -4.96
C ARG A 95 -5.18 0.35 -4.84
N SER A 96 -4.34 1.20 -4.25
CA SER A 96 -2.97 0.85 -3.88
C SER A 96 -2.97 0.09 -2.55
N GLN A 97 -2.28 -1.04 -2.51
CA GLN A 97 -2.01 -1.70 -1.25
C GLN A 97 -0.90 -0.96 -0.49
N PRO A 98 -0.99 -0.84 0.84
CA PRO A 98 0.13 -0.36 1.64
C PRO A 98 1.30 -1.33 1.58
N VAL A 99 2.51 -0.80 1.64
CA VAL A 99 3.74 -1.60 1.62
C VAL A 99 4.54 -1.40 2.89
N ALA A 100 5.27 -2.44 3.30
CA ALA A 100 6.08 -2.45 4.50
C ALA A 100 7.57 -2.54 4.17
N VAL A 101 8.36 -1.57 4.66
CA VAL A 101 9.84 -1.62 4.69
C VAL A 101 10.29 -1.54 6.14
N GLY A 102 10.85 -2.63 6.66
CA GLY A 102 11.14 -2.73 8.09
C GLY A 102 9.87 -2.62 8.94
N SER A 103 9.87 -1.73 9.93
CA SER A 103 8.71 -1.41 10.77
C SER A 103 7.81 -0.32 10.18
N THR A 104 8.14 0.23 9.01
CA THR A 104 7.43 1.38 8.45
C THR A 104 6.47 0.94 7.35
N LEU A 105 5.21 1.34 7.51
CA LEU A 105 4.16 1.20 6.52
C LEU A 105 4.08 2.45 5.65
N TYR A 106 3.85 2.27 4.37
CA TYR A 106 3.73 3.34 3.37
C TYR A 106 2.40 3.23 2.65
N PHE A 107 1.67 4.34 2.62
CA PHE A 107 0.36 4.50 2.04
C PHE A 107 0.42 5.54 0.94
N MET A 108 -0.32 5.32 -0.13
CA MET A 108 -0.40 6.26 -1.23
C MET A 108 -1.51 7.29 -0.99
N CYS A 109 -1.17 8.56 -1.16
CA CYS A 109 -2.08 9.70 -1.02
C CYS A 109 -2.21 10.43 -2.36
N SER A 110 -3.43 10.88 -2.66
CA SER A 110 -3.75 11.59 -3.90
C SER A 110 -3.93 13.10 -3.74
N GLU A 111 -4.09 13.61 -2.51
CA GLU A 111 -4.25 15.04 -2.24
C GLU A 111 -3.79 15.39 -0.80
N PRO A 112 -2.65 16.09 -0.62
CA PRO A 112 -1.64 16.31 -1.65
C PRO A 112 -1.04 14.98 -2.13
N GLU A 113 -0.62 14.92 -3.39
CA GLU A 113 0.01 13.73 -3.97
C GLU A 113 1.29 13.36 -3.21
N GLY A 114 1.42 12.07 -2.89
CA GLY A 114 2.60 11.60 -2.20
C GLY A 114 2.45 10.27 -1.51
N VAL A 115 3.33 10.07 -0.53
CA VAL A 115 3.40 8.85 0.27
C VAL A 115 3.32 9.23 1.75
N LEU A 116 2.32 8.70 2.44
CA LEU A 116 2.19 8.79 3.89
C LEU A 116 2.90 7.58 4.51
N SER A 117 3.83 7.82 5.42
CA SER A 117 4.49 6.75 6.17
C SER A 117 4.09 6.74 7.64
N TYR A 118 4.03 5.54 8.22
CA TYR A 118 3.83 5.31 9.64
C TYR A 118 4.80 4.24 10.14
N ASP A 119 5.65 4.58 11.08
CA ASP A 119 6.51 3.62 11.76
C ASP A 119 5.78 3.02 12.95
N VAL A 120 5.42 1.74 12.86
CA VAL A 120 4.63 1.05 13.90
C VAL A 120 5.40 0.85 15.21
N SER A 121 6.73 1.03 15.19
CA SER A 121 7.58 0.86 16.38
C SER A 121 7.66 2.14 17.20
N THR A 122 7.70 3.29 16.53
CA THR A 122 7.83 4.61 17.16
C THR A 122 6.51 5.38 17.22
N GLY A 123 5.51 4.99 16.44
CA GLY A 123 4.25 5.71 16.30
C GLY A 123 4.36 7.00 15.49
N ILE A 124 5.45 7.19 14.74
CA ILE A 124 5.75 8.43 14.01
C ILE A 124 5.11 8.39 12.62
N TRP A 125 4.44 9.49 12.27
CA TRP A 125 3.82 9.74 10.98
C TRP A 125 4.61 10.79 10.19
N ILE A 126 4.80 10.57 8.89
CA ILE A 126 5.40 11.55 7.97
C ILE A 126 4.65 11.52 6.64
N HIS A 127 4.28 12.68 6.11
CA HIS A 127 3.73 12.79 4.76
C HIS A 127 4.78 13.36 3.81
N PHE A 128 5.25 12.54 2.88
CA PHE A 128 6.16 12.98 1.82
C PHE A 128 5.34 13.44 0.62
N ILE A 129 5.33 14.75 0.36
CA ILE A 129 4.71 15.32 -0.84
C ILE A 129 5.62 15.01 -2.02
N ILE A 130 5.19 14.07 -2.87
CA ILE A 130 5.98 13.55 -3.99
C ILE A 130 5.07 13.56 -5.21
N PRO A 131 5.31 14.43 -6.20
CA PRO A 131 4.47 14.50 -7.38
C PRO A 131 4.54 13.18 -8.17
N LEU A 132 3.39 12.70 -8.65
CA LEU A 132 3.34 11.50 -9.46
C LEU A 132 3.98 11.73 -10.84
N PRO A 133 4.56 10.69 -11.46
CA PRO A 133 4.95 10.76 -12.87
C PRO A 133 3.80 11.23 -13.76
N LEU A 134 4.09 12.11 -14.72
CA LEU A 134 3.09 12.67 -15.61
C LEU A 134 2.41 11.57 -16.44
N HIS A 135 1.08 11.65 -16.58
CA HIS A 135 0.23 10.67 -17.28
C HIS A 135 0.19 9.27 -16.66
N LEU A 136 0.54 9.15 -15.39
CA LEU A 136 0.38 7.91 -14.63
C LEU A 136 -1.08 7.66 -14.25
N THR A 137 -1.57 6.45 -14.53
CA THR A 137 -2.86 5.95 -14.05
C THR A 137 -2.70 4.57 -13.43
N ASP A 138 -3.75 4.09 -12.74
CA ASP A 138 -3.86 2.71 -12.24
C ASP A 138 -2.60 2.20 -11.52
N HIS A 139 -2.11 3.02 -10.60
CA HIS A 139 -0.82 2.82 -9.95
C HIS A 139 -0.97 2.31 -8.51
N THR A 140 0.03 1.56 -8.06
CA THR A 140 0.14 1.01 -6.71
C THR A 140 1.59 1.07 -6.23
N LEU A 141 1.77 1.16 -4.91
CA LEU A 141 3.05 0.93 -4.28
C LEU A 141 3.44 -0.55 -4.36
N ALA A 142 4.74 -0.78 -4.43
CA ALA A 142 5.38 -2.08 -4.23
C ALA A 142 6.66 -1.91 -3.39
N GLU A 143 7.14 -3.00 -2.82
CA GLU A 143 8.42 -3.03 -2.11
C GLU A 143 9.37 -3.99 -2.82
N PHE A 144 10.60 -3.55 -3.06
CA PHE A 144 11.63 -4.39 -3.64
C PHE A 144 12.98 -4.11 -2.97
N GLN A 145 13.53 -5.12 -2.28
CA GLN A 145 14.84 -5.03 -1.61
C GLN A 145 14.95 -3.82 -0.65
N GLY A 146 13.90 -3.54 0.12
CA GLY A 146 13.85 -2.42 1.06
C GLY A 146 13.72 -1.05 0.41
N LYS A 147 13.36 -1.00 -0.89
CA LYS A 147 13.05 0.22 -1.62
C LYS A 147 11.56 0.31 -1.88
N ILE A 148 11.05 1.54 -1.86
CA ILE A 148 9.68 1.84 -2.25
C ILE A 148 9.65 2.00 -3.76
N MET A 149 8.84 1.18 -4.39
CA MET A 149 8.60 1.18 -5.82
C MET A 149 7.18 1.67 -6.09
N LEU A 150 6.99 2.24 -7.26
CA LEU A 150 5.69 2.58 -7.83
C LEU A 150 5.55 1.78 -9.12
N VAL A 151 4.44 1.09 -9.27
CA VAL A 151 4.08 0.38 -10.50
C VAL A 151 2.77 0.95 -10.99
N GLY A 152 2.67 1.24 -12.28
CA GLY A 152 1.43 1.75 -12.85
C GLY A 152 1.47 1.87 -14.37
N LEU A 153 0.36 2.34 -14.93
CA LEU A 153 0.20 2.54 -16.36
C LEU A 153 0.61 3.95 -16.75
N LEU A 154 1.55 4.05 -17.69
CA LEU A 154 1.93 5.30 -18.31
C LEU A 154 1.23 5.43 -19.66
N CYS A 155 0.30 6.39 -19.75
CA CYS A 155 -0.50 6.63 -20.95
C CYS A 155 0.01 7.86 -21.69
N LYS A 156 0.86 7.67 -22.72
CA LYS A 156 1.38 8.77 -23.54
C LYS A 156 0.87 8.65 -24.98
N ASN A 157 0.10 9.64 -25.43
CA ASN A 157 -0.57 9.62 -26.72
C ASN A 157 -1.50 8.38 -26.85
N ALA A 158 -1.27 7.54 -27.86
CA ALA A 158 -2.01 6.30 -28.09
C ALA A 158 -1.31 5.04 -27.53
N ALA A 159 -0.25 5.21 -26.74
CA ALA A 159 0.51 4.11 -26.16
C ALA A 159 0.30 4.05 -24.64
N THR A 160 -0.04 2.86 -24.15
CA THR A 160 -0.12 2.53 -22.73
C THR A 160 0.96 1.51 -22.42
N CYS A 161 1.72 1.72 -21.35
CA CYS A 161 2.77 0.79 -20.95
C CYS A 161 2.87 0.69 -19.43
N VAL A 162 3.14 -0.51 -18.93
CA VAL A 162 3.41 -0.72 -17.50
C VAL A 162 4.84 -0.26 -17.23
N CYS A 163 5.00 0.66 -16.30
CA CYS A 163 6.28 1.23 -15.92
C CYS A 163 6.52 1.07 -14.42
N ILE A 164 7.79 1.03 -14.02
CA ILE A 164 8.24 0.87 -12.65
C ILE A 164 9.14 2.04 -12.30
N TRP A 165 8.83 2.72 -11.19
CA TRP A 165 9.63 3.80 -10.65
C TRP A 165 10.14 3.45 -9.25
N GLU A 166 11.36 3.88 -8.94
CA GLU A 166 11.96 3.81 -7.60
C GLU A 166 11.88 5.19 -6.93
N LEU A 167 11.39 5.25 -5.70
CA LEU A 167 11.44 6.47 -4.89
C LEU A 167 12.89 6.77 -4.49
N GLN A 168 13.41 7.90 -4.96
CA GLN A 168 14.77 8.33 -4.66
C GLN A 168 14.83 8.98 -3.28
N LYS A 169 15.62 8.40 -2.36
CA LYS A 169 15.67 8.82 -0.94
C LYS A 169 16.11 10.27 -0.73
N MET A 170 17.05 10.76 -1.54
CA MET A 170 17.62 12.10 -1.37
C MET A 170 16.73 13.20 -1.97
N THR A 171 16.13 12.93 -3.13
CA THR A 171 15.35 13.94 -3.86
C THR A 171 13.87 13.88 -3.55
N LEU A 172 13.38 12.77 -2.98
CA LEU A 172 11.96 12.49 -2.82
C LEU A 172 11.21 12.61 -4.15
N LEU A 173 11.78 12.02 -5.20
CA LEU A 173 11.18 11.97 -6.55
C LEU A 173 11.16 10.54 -7.07
N TRP A 174 10.19 10.25 -7.93
CA TRP A 174 10.11 9.00 -8.67
C TRP A 174 11.10 8.98 -9.83
N LYS A 175 11.96 7.98 -9.86
CA LYS A 175 12.86 7.71 -10.99
C LYS A 175 12.42 6.44 -11.68
N GLU A 176 12.14 6.50 -12.98
CA GLU A 176 11.82 5.29 -13.72
C GLU A 176 13.06 4.38 -13.78
N VAL A 177 12.88 3.11 -13.47
CA VAL A 177 13.96 2.13 -13.42
C VAL A 177 13.73 0.95 -14.36
N ASP A 178 12.48 0.69 -14.73
CA ASP A 178 12.14 -0.39 -15.64
C ASP A 178 10.78 -0.14 -16.30
N ARG A 179 10.54 -0.80 -17.43
CA ARG A 179 9.27 -0.78 -18.15
C ARG A 179 9.04 -2.07 -18.90
N MET A 180 7.78 -2.40 -19.06
CA MET A 180 7.39 -3.52 -19.89
C MET A 180 7.90 -3.31 -21.33
N PRO A 181 8.49 -4.34 -21.96
CA PRO A 181 8.93 -4.27 -23.35
C PRO A 181 7.80 -3.80 -24.29
N ASN A 182 8.13 -2.95 -25.25
CA ASN A 182 7.15 -2.32 -26.16
C ASN A 182 6.25 -3.35 -26.89
N ILE A 183 6.81 -4.52 -27.25
CA ILE A 183 6.05 -5.57 -27.94
C ILE A 183 4.87 -6.06 -27.09
N TRP A 184 5.07 -6.21 -25.78
CA TRP A 184 4.01 -6.58 -24.84
C TRP A 184 3.07 -5.40 -24.56
N CYS A 185 3.58 -4.16 -24.55
CA CYS A 185 2.70 -2.99 -24.43
C CYS A 185 1.71 -2.91 -25.60
N LEU A 186 2.14 -3.26 -26.81
CA LEU A 186 1.24 -3.39 -27.98
C LEU A 186 0.34 -4.63 -27.90
N GLU A 187 0.84 -5.77 -27.43
CA GLU A 187 0.05 -6.99 -27.31
C GLU A 187 -1.11 -6.84 -26.31
N PHE A 188 -0.83 -6.28 -25.13
CA PHE A 188 -1.82 -6.14 -24.06
C PHE A 188 -2.67 -4.87 -24.15
N TYR A 189 -2.12 -3.79 -24.71
CA TYR A 189 -2.78 -2.46 -24.71
C TYR A 189 -2.84 -1.79 -26.09
N GLY A 190 -2.30 -2.41 -27.14
CA GLY A 190 -2.45 -1.93 -28.50
C GLY A 190 -3.91 -1.97 -28.94
N LYS A 191 -4.33 -1.04 -29.79
CA LYS A 191 -5.64 -1.11 -30.42
C LYS A 191 -5.69 -2.36 -31.30
N HIS A 192 -6.55 -3.32 -30.97
CA HIS A 192 -6.95 -4.34 -31.94
C HIS A 192 -7.61 -3.64 -33.13
N MET A 193 -6.91 -3.56 -34.26
CA MET A 193 -7.56 -3.16 -35.50
C MET A 193 -8.55 -4.26 -35.87
N ARG A 194 -9.84 -4.04 -35.61
CA ARG A 194 -10.89 -4.83 -36.26
C ARG A 194 -10.75 -4.57 -37.76
N MET A 195 -10.21 -5.54 -38.47
CA MET A 195 -10.31 -5.57 -39.92
C MET A 195 -11.79 -5.78 -40.26
N THR A 196 -12.50 -4.69 -40.54
CA THR A 196 -13.71 -4.76 -41.36
C THR A 196 -13.27 -5.10 -42.78
N LEU A 197 -13.50 -6.34 -43.19
CA LEU A 197 -13.40 -6.73 -44.60
C LEU A 197 -14.52 -6.02 -45.40
N PRO A 198 -14.24 -5.64 -46.66
CA PRO A 198 -15.15 -4.87 -47.51
C PRO A 198 -16.42 -5.63 -47.90
#